data_AF-A0A9E0YUI1-F1
#
_entry.id   AF-A0A9E0YUI1-F1
#
_cell.length_a   1.000
_cell.length_b   1.000
_cell.length_c   1.000
_cell.angle_alpha   90.00
_cell.angle_beta   90.00
_cell.angle_gamma   90.00
#
_symmetry.space_group_name_H-M   'P 1'
#
loop_
_entity.id
_entity.type
_entity.pdbx_description
1 polymer ?
#
loop_
_entity_poly.entity_id
_entity_poly.type
_entity_poly.pdbx_seq_one_letter_code
_entity_poly.pdbx_strand_id
1 'polypeptide(L)'
;PHPGEAARLLDVCIAEIQRDRFAAVREMAARFNAVVVLKGAGSLVADPQGRVGLCPFGNPAMATAGMGDALTGILASLAGQGHAAGADLFDVACAGVVLHARAGDTAAGHRRAILAGDLISALPRVMP
;
A
#
# COMPACT_ATOMS: atom_id res chain seq x y z
N PRO A 1 -0.74 2.21 -7.01
CA PRO A 1 -0.76 1.31 -8.19
C PRO A 1 -0.05 -0.02 -7.90
N HIS A 2 -0.49 -1.15 -8.46
CA HIS A 2 0.30 -2.38 -8.58
C HIS A 2 1.28 -2.25 -9.76
N PRO A 3 2.24 -3.18 -9.97
CA PRO A 3 3.27 -3.01 -11.00
C PRO A 3 2.72 -2.78 -12.42
N GLY A 4 1.69 -3.51 -12.84
CA GLY A 4 0.99 -3.25 -14.11
C GLY A 4 0.32 -1.87 -14.22
N GLU A 5 -0.34 -1.40 -13.17
CA GLU A 5 -0.91 -0.04 -13.12
C GLU A 5 0.20 1.02 -13.19
N ALA A 6 1.32 0.80 -12.48
CA ALA A 6 2.47 1.71 -12.46
C ALA A 6 3.15 1.80 -13.82
N ALA A 7 3.34 0.65 -14.48
CA ALA A 7 3.87 0.56 -15.84
C ALA A 7 3.04 1.41 -16.82
N ARG A 8 1.71 1.31 -16.74
CA ARG A 8 0.79 2.13 -17.56
C ARG A 8 0.86 3.62 -17.23
N LEU A 9 1.02 3.98 -15.95
CA LEU A 9 1.11 5.39 -15.52
C LEU A 9 2.43 6.05 -15.95
N LEU A 10 3.52 5.29 -16.01
CA LEU A 10 4.84 5.78 -16.40
C LEU A 10 5.16 5.58 -17.90
N ASP A 11 4.32 4.86 -18.64
CA ASP A 11 4.54 4.50 -20.05
C ASP A 11 5.82 3.65 -20.25
N VAL A 12 6.00 2.66 -19.39
CA VAL A 12 7.13 1.72 -19.39
C VAL A 12 6.63 0.29 -19.24
N CYS A 13 7.49 -0.72 -19.37
CA CYS A 13 7.09 -2.10 -19.11
C CYS A 13 7.17 -2.48 -17.62
N ILE A 14 6.46 -3.55 -17.22
CA ILE A 14 6.47 -4.04 -15.82
C ILE A 14 7.88 -4.41 -15.36
N ALA A 15 8.73 -4.92 -16.25
CA ALA A 15 10.10 -5.30 -15.90
C ALA A 15 10.95 -4.09 -15.48
N GLU A 16 10.70 -2.91 -16.06
CA GLU A 16 11.37 -1.67 -15.66
C GLU A 16 10.92 -1.21 -14.27
N ILE A 17 9.62 -1.28 -13.98
CA ILE A 17 9.09 -1.00 -12.64
C ILE A 17 9.73 -1.92 -11.59
N GLN A 18 9.85 -3.21 -11.88
CA GLN A 18 10.39 -4.19 -10.93
C GLN A 18 11.92 -4.08 -10.77
N ARG A 19 12.63 -3.62 -11.80
CA ARG A 19 14.08 -3.41 -11.76
C ARG A 19 14.48 -2.35 -10.75
N ASP A 20 13.72 -1.25 -10.69
CA ASP A 20 13.93 -0.19 -9.69
C ASP A 20 12.60 0.41 -9.22
N ARG A 21 12.00 -0.26 -8.23
CA ARG A 21 10.73 0.17 -7.64
C ARG A 21 10.85 1.48 -6.87
N PHE A 22 12.03 1.80 -6.33
CA PHE A 22 12.26 3.03 -5.58
C PHE A 22 12.32 4.23 -6.52
N ALA A 23 12.99 4.11 -7.67
CA ALA A 23 12.93 5.12 -8.72
C ALA A 23 11.51 5.31 -9.24
N ALA A 24 10.82 4.21 -9.59
CA ALA A 24 9.47 4.27 -10.14
C ALA A 24 8.45 4.93 -9.19
N VAL A 25 8.48 4.62 -7.88
CA VAL A 25 7.54 5.22 -6.93
C VAL A 25 7.81 6.71 -6.71
N ARG A 26 9.09 7.13 -6.68
CA ARG A 26 9.47 8.56 -6.58
C ARG A 26 9.07 9.33 -7.83
N GLU A 27 9.31 8.75 -9.00
CA GLU A 27 8.93 9.35 -10.28
C GLU A 27 7.41 9.56 -10.34
N MET A 28 6.61 8.55 -9.99
CA MET A 28 5.16 8.71 -9.93
C MET A 28 4.74 9.80 -8.92
N ALA A 29 5.32 9.80 -7.73
CA ALA A 29 4.95 10.79 -6.70
C ALA A 29 5.26 12.22 -7.15
N ALA A 30 6.42 12.45 -7.77
CA ALA A 30 6.81 13.74 -8.34
C ALA A 30 5.93 14.11 -9.55
N ARG A 31 5.77 13.20 -10.52
CA ARG A 31 5.02 13.42 -11.77
C ARG A 31 3.56 13.78 -11.53
N PHE A 32 2.93 13.14 -10.54
CA PHE A 32 1.52 13.36 -10.23
C PHE A 32 1.30 14.31 -9.04
N ASN A 33 2.37 14.81 -8.43
CA ASN A 33 2.32 15.64 -7.22
C ASN A 33 1.37 15.05 -6.15
N ALA A 34 1.51 13.74 -5.90
CA ALA A 34 0.64 12.99 -5.00
C ALA A 34 1.43 12.02 -4.12
N VAL A 35 0.84 11.61 -3.00
CA VAL A 35 1.32 10.46 -2.23
C VAL A 35 0.96 9.18 -2.99
N VAL A 36 1.95 8.35 -3.30
CA VAL A 36 1.80 7.15 -4.12
C VAL A 36 2.14 5.91 -3.33
N VAL A 37 1.22 4.95 -3.29
CA VAL A 37 1.48 3.59 -2.78
C VAL A 37 1.74 2.64 -3.95
N LEU A 38 3.00 2.20 -4.13
CA LEU A 38 3.38 1.16 -5.08
C LEU A 38 3.26 -0.22 -4.41
N LYS A 39 2.13 -0.89 -4.69
CA LYS A 39 1.75 -2.20 -4.15
C LYS A 39 2.71 -3.30 -4.64
N GLY A 40 3.00 -4.26 -3.76
CA GLY A 40 3.84 -5.43 -4.02
C GLY A 40 4.44 -6.00 -2.73
N ALA A 41 5.21 -7.07 -2.82
CA ALA A 41 6.01 -7.55 -1.69
C ALA A 41 6.99 -6.45 -1.27
N GLY A 42 6.95 -5.98 -0.02
CA GLY A 42 7.64 -4.75 0.35
C GLY A 42 6.98 -3.53 -0.32
N SER A 43 5.72 -3.23 0.03
CA SER A 43 5.00 -2.09 -0.57
C SER A 43 5.70 -0.78 -0.24
N LEU A 44 5.80 0.12 -1.21
CA LEU A 44 6.46 1.41 -1.08
C LEU A 44 5.43 2.54 -1.01
N VAL A 45 5.71 3.55 -0.21
CA VAL A 45 4.95 4.81 -0.15
C VAL A 45 5.91 5.94 -0.46
N ALA A 46 5.58 6.84 -1.38
CA ALA A 46 6.39 8.03 -1.64
C ALA A 46 5.54 9.28 -1.71
N ASP A 47 6.11 10.42 -1.35
CA ASP A 47 5.51 11.74 -1.51
C ASP A 47 6.22 12.58 -2.59
N PRO A 48 5.65 13.73 -3.01
CA PRO A 48 6.27 14.61 -4.00
C PRO A 48 7.61 15.21 -3.56
N GLN A 49 7.88 15.25 -2.27
CA GLN A 49 9.12 15.77 -1.69
C GLN A 49 10.26 14.73 -1.72
N GLY A 50 9.97 13.50 -2.14
CA GLY A 50 10.95 12.43 -2.34
C GLY A 50 11.15 11.54 -1.11
N ARG A 51 10.36 11.70 -0.04
CA ARG A 51 10.33 10.72 1.07
C ARG A 51 9.85 9.39 0.53
N VAL A 52 10.43 8.31 1.06
CA VAL A 52 10.01 6.94 0.72
C VAL A 52 9.94 6.10 1.98
N GLY A 53 8.77 5.53 2.24
CA GLY A 53 8.54 4.49 3.24
C GLY A 53 8.51 3.11 2.58
N LEU A 54 9.06 2.12 3.28
CA LEU A 54 8.98 0.70 2.93
C LEU A 54 8.18 -0.02 4.02
N CYS A 55 7.12 -0.72 3.63
CA CYS A 55 6.41 -1.62 4.51
C CYS A 55 7.02 -3.03 4.40
N PRO A 56 7.71 -3.55 5.43
CA PRO A 56 8.34 -4.87 5.39
C PRO A 56 7.37 -6.03 5.72
N PHE A 57 6.11 -5.70 6.03
CA PHE A 57 5.09 -6.67 6.45
C PHE A 57 4.27 -7.21 5.28
N GLY A 58 3.41 -8.18 5.57
CA GLY A 58 2.54 -8.83 4.61
C GLY A 58 3.12 -10.16 4.13
N ASN A 59 2.27 -10.94 3.46
CA ASN A 59 2.58 -12.31 3.09
C ASN A 59 1.94 -12.72 1.75
N PRO A 60 2.40 -13.83 1.13
CA PRO A 60 1.89 -14.27 -0.16
C PRO A 60 0.40 -14.64 -0.17
N ALA A 61 -0.22 -14.98 0.96
CA ALA A 61 -1.64 -15.32 1.01
C ALA A 61 -2.55 -14.12 0.68
N MET A 62 -1.99 -12.91 0.71
CA MET A 62 -2.65 -11.66 0.31
C MET A 62 -2.66 -11.45 -1.22
N ALA A 63 -2.10 -12.35 -2.02
CA ALA A 63 -2.11 -12.23 -3.48
C ALA A 63 -3.47 -12.65 -4.08
N THR A 64 -4.57 -12.11 -3.56
CA THR A 64 -5.95 -12.44 -3.92
C THR A 64 -6.73 -11.20 -4.35
N ALA A 65 -7.83 -11.42 -5.07
CA ALA A 65 -8.71 -10.33 -5.51
C ALA A 65 -9.32 -9.57 -4.32
N GLY A 66 -9.51 -8.27 -4.47
CA GLY A 66 -10.11 -7.40 -3.46
C GLY A 66 -9.14 -6.83 -2.42
N MET A 67 -7.88 -7.30 -2.34
CA MET A 67 -6.90 -6.74 -1.38
C MET A 67 -6.55 -5.27 -1.66
N GLY A 68 -6.52 -4.90 -2.95
CA GLY A 68 -6.36 -3.49 -3.34
C GLY A 68 -7.53 -2.61 -2.90
N ASP A 69 -8.75 -3.16 -2.91
CA ASP A 69 -9.97 -2.44 -2.50
C ASP A 69 -10.00 -2.28 -0.98
N ALA A 70 -9.62 -3.33 -0.25
CA ALA A 70 -9.45 -3.27 1.21
C ALA A 70 -8.42 -2.21 1.60
N LEU A 71 -7.24 -2.19 0.97
CA LEU A 71 -6.23 -1.16 1.19
C LEU A 71 -6.77 0.24 0.90
N THR A 72 -7.53 0.41 -0.18
CA THR A 72 -8.14 1.69 -0.55
C THR A 72 -9.10 2.17 0.52
N GLY A 73 -9.98 1.29 1.03
CA GLY A 73 -10.91 1.62 2.10
C GLY A 73 -10.21 2.01 3.41
N ILE A 74 -9.15 1.29 3.79
CA ILE A 74 -8.32 1.61 4.96
C ILE A 74 -7.70 3.00 4.80
N LEU A 75 -7.08 3.27 3.64
CA LEU A 75 -6.44 4.57 3.37
C LEU A 75 -7.45 5.72 3.37
N ALA A 76 -8.61 5.55 2.73
CA ALA A 76 -9.66 6.57 2.70
C ALA A 76 -10.19 6.88 4.10
N SER A 77 -10.41 5.85 4.93
CA SER A 77 -10.85 6.02 6.32
C SER A 77 -9.83 6.79 7.16
N LEU A 78 -8.55 6.42 7.07
CA LEU A 78 -7.47 7.08 7.81
C LEU A 78 -7.21 8.49 7.29
N ALA A 79 -7.32 8.74 5.98
CA ALA A 79 -7.19 10.07 5.41
C ALA A 79 -8.31 11.00 5.88
N GLY A 80 -9.56 10.51 5.96
CA GLY A 80 -10.67 11.28 6.50
C GLY A 80 -10.46 11.67 7.96
N GLN A 81 -10.02 10.73 8.80
CA GLN A 81 -9.71 10.97 10.21
C GLN A 81 -8.49 11.88 10.39
N GLY A 82 -7.41 11.60 9.65
CA GLY A 82 -6.16 12.34 9.70
C GLY A 82 -6.30 13.77 9.20
N HIS A 83 -7.10 14.01 8.16
CA HIS A 83 -7.37 15.36 7.65
C HIS A 83 -8.03 16.24 8.72
N ALA A 84 -9.01 15.71 9.46
CA ALA A 84 -9.64 16.43 10.56
C ALA A 84 -8.65 16.76 11.70
N ALA A 85 -7.57 15.99 11.82
CA ALA A 85 -6.51 16.17 12.82
C ALA A 85 -5.27 16.92 12.28
N GLY A 86 -5.27 17.38 11.02
CA GLY A 86 -4.12 18.05 10.40
C GLY A 86 -2.93 17.13 10.12
N ALA A 87 -3.15 15.82 9.98
CA ALA A 87 -2.11 14.84 9.72
C ALA A 87 -1.57 14.91 8.28
N ASP A 88 -0.28 14.63 8.13
CA ASP A 88 0.39 14.49 6.84
C ASP A 88 -0.07 13.22 6.10
N LEU A 89 -0.44 13.36 4.83
CA LEU A 89 -0.94 12.25 4.01
C LEU A 89 0.12 11.16 3.79
N PHE A 90 1.41 11.51 3.79
CA PHE A 90 2.47 10.52 3.68
C PHE A 90 2.48 9.57 4.90
N ASP A 91 2.38 10.14 6.10
CA ASP A 91 2.35 9.37 7.35
C ASP A 91 1.07 8.54 7.46
N VAL A 92 -0.08 9.12 7.07
CA VAL A 92 -1.35 8.39 6.97
C VAL A 92 -1.25 7.20 6.01
N ALA A 93 -0.64 7.40 4.84
CA ALA A 93 -0.49 6.33 3.86
C ALA A 93 0.45 5.23 4.36
N CYS A 94 1.56 5.60 5.02
CA CYS A 94 2.47 4.63 5.65
C CYS A 94 1.74 3.81 6.72
N ALA A 95 0.99 4.46 7.61
CA ALA A 95 0.20 3.79 8.63
C ALA A 95 -0.84 2.83 8.02
N GLY A 96 -1.58 3.26 7.01
CA GLY A 96 -2.59 2.44 6.34
C GLY A 96 -2.01 1.20 5.66
N VAL A 97 -0.87 1.33 4.99
CA VAL A 97 -0.17 0.19 4.37
C VAL A 97 0.34 -0.79 5.43
N VAL A 98 0.86 -0.31 6.56
CA VAL A 98 1.29 -1.16 7.68
C VAL A 98 0.11 -1.89 8.30
N LEU A 99 -1.00 -1.20 8.58
CA LEU A 99 -2.20 -1.82 9.15
C LEU A 99 -2.77 -2.89 8.22
N HIS A 100 -2.88 -2.60 6.92
CA HIS A 100 -3.30 -3.56 5.91
C HIS A 100 -2.40 -4.81 5.91
N ALA A 101 -1.08 -4.61 5.88
CA ALA A 101 -0.12 -5.71 5.84
C ALA A 101 -0.15 -6.57 7.12
N ARG A 102 -0.16 -5.95 8.30
CA ARG A 102 -0.23 -6.67 9.59
C ARG A 102 -1.56 -7.38 9.80
N ALA A 103 -2.66 -6.81 9.33
CA ALA A 103 -3.96 -7.47 9.34
C ALA A 103 -3.92 -8.72 8.43
N GLY A 104 -3.28 -8.62 7.26
CA GLY A 104 -3.03 -9.75 6.38
C GLY A 104 -2.17 -10.85 7.03
N ASP A 105 -1.11 -10.48 7.75
CA ASP A 105 -0.28 -11.44 8.51
C ASP A 105 -1.07 -12.15 9.61
N THR A 106 -1.90 -11.39 10.33
CA THR A 106 -2.79 -11.91 11.37
C THR A 106 -3.84 -12.85 10.79
N ALA A 107 -4.38 -12.54 9.61
CA ALA A 107 -5.38 -13.37 8.94
C ALA A 107 -4.77 -14.64 8.31
N ALA A 108 -3.55 -14.58 7.79
CA ALA A 108 -2.99 -15.68 7.01
C ALA A 108 -2.78 -16.97 7.82
N GLY A 109 -2.13 -16.90 8.98
CA GLY A 109 -1.73 -18.11 9.72
C GLY A 109 -0.94 -19.07 8.80
N HIS A 110 -1.47 -20.28 8.57
CA HIS A 110 -0.90 -21.26 7.63
C HIS A 110 -1.63 -21.33 6.27
N ARG A 111 -2.58 -20.43 6.01
CA ARG A 111 -3.38 -20.44 4.78
C ARG A 111 -2.53 -20.00 3.58
N ARG A 112 -2.80 -20.61 2.42
CA ARG A 112 -2.15 -20.23 1.15
C ARG A 112 -2.80 -19.02 0.48
N ALA A 113 -4.02 -18.68 0.88
CA ALA A 113 -4.79 -17.56 0.38
C ALA A 113 -5.76 -17.09 1.47
N ILE A 114 -6.00 -15.79 1.53
CA ILE A 114 -7.03 -15.18 2.37
C ILE A 114 -7.92 -14.26 1.53
N LEU A 115 -9.17 -14.08 1.95
CA LEU A 115 -10.10 -13.14 1.33
C LEU A 115 -9.90 -11.74 1.91
N ALA A 116 -10.29 -10.71 1.16
CA ALA A 116 -10.29 -9.34 1.66
C ALA A 116 -11.10 -9.20 2.97
N GLY A 117 -12.22 -9.94 3.09
CA GLY A 117 -13.02 -9.99 4.32
C GLY A 117 -12.26 -10.54 5.53
N ASP A 118 -11.41 -11.56 5.35
CA ASP A 118 -10.57 -12.10 6.43
C ASP A 118 -9.63 -11.02 6.99
N LEU A 119 -9.03 -10.23 6.10
CA LEU A 119 -8.14 -9.12 6.46
C LEU A 119 -8.90 -8.03 7.20
N ILE A 120 -10.07 -7.62 6.70
CA ILE A 120 -10.90 -6.60 7.36
C ILE A 120 -11.33 -7.05 8.76
N SER A 121 -11.72 -8.33 8.93
CA SER A 121 -12.04 -8.89 10.24
C SER A 121 -10.84 -8.94 11.20
N ALA A 122 -9.62 -9.03 10.68
CA ALA A 122 -8.39 -9.02 11.48
C ALA A 122 -7.90 -7.59 11.82
N LEU A 123 -8.36 -6.56 11.10
CA LEU A 123 -7.89 -5.19 11.24
C LEU A 123 -7.96 -4.63 12.69
N PRO A 124 -9.04 -4.83 13.47
CA PRO A 124 -9.10 -4.33 14.85
C PRO A 124 -8.03 -4.91 15.78
N ARG A 125 -7.40 -6.05 15.43
CA ARG A 125 -6.36 -6.69 16.25
C ARG A 125 -4.98 -6.08 16.08
N VAL A 126 -4.80 -5.22 15.08
CA VAL A 126 -3.50 -4.60 14.74
C VAL A 126 -3.53 -3.07 14.84
N MET A 127 -4.70 -2.50 15.12
CA MET A 127 -4.84 -1.08 15.45
C MET A 127 -4.41 -0.85 16.91
N PRO A 128 -3.73 0.26 17.20
CA PRO A 128 -3.35 0.65 18.56
C PRO A 128 -4.56 1.03 19.42
#